data_AF-A0A183FEF4-F1
#
_entry.id   AF-A0A183FEF4-F1
#
_cell.length_a   1.000
_cell.length_b   1.000
_cell.length_c   1.000
_cell.angle_alpha   90.00
_cell.angle_beta   90.00
_cell.angle_gamma   90.00
#
_symmetry.space_group_name_H-M   'P 1'
#
loop_
_entity.id
_entity.type
_entity.pdbx_description
1 polymer ?
#
loop_
_entity_poly.entity_id
_entity_poly.type
_entity_poly.pdbx_seq_one_letter_code
_entity_poly.pdbx_strand_id
1 'polypeptide(L)'
;MMTMMVTWTRPEIFVGNAHFQPIPSGRFYTVIAAFFVIDLVIIVCWIAFDPLQRIEQRFPLLEPPVGSDDDVMLLPILELCQSSHQEVWIGLVLGYKCLLLVFGLFLAYESRNLKLRYVNDSRLVGLAIYNVAILSLVTGPVTTLLIRSQANSNFAFVAVTVLLCTYISLGLVFVPKVRFICRVPPSADEVSELRRSIKDGFSSVL
;
A
#
# COMPACT_ATOMS: atom_id res chain seq x y z
N MET A 1 -4.84 9.18 -3.44
CA MET A 1 -5.63 8.32 -4.36
C MET A 1 -7.05 8.07 -3.86
N MET A 2 -7.27 7.57 -2.63
CA MET A 2 -8.65 7.39 -2.07
C MET A 2 -9.39 8.70 -1.74
N THR A 3 -8.67 9.80 -1.49
CA THR A 3 -9.27 11.13 -1.27
C THR A 3 -9.93 11.71 -2.52
N MET A 4 -9.45 11.40 -3.73
CA MET A 4 -10.17 11.73 -4.97
C MET A 4 -11.47 10.94 -5.06
N MET A 5 -11.47 9.66 -4.68
CA MET A 5 -12.64 8.77 -4.73
C MET A 5 -13.82 9.26 -3.87
N VAL A 6 -13.55 9.79 -2.67
CA VAL A 6 -14.58 10.31 -1.75
C VAL A 6 -15.03 11.75 -2.12
N THR A 7 -14.22 12.48 -2.90
CA THR A 7 -14.60 13.81 -3.41
C THR A 7 -15.57 13.73 -4.58
N TRP A 8 -15.41 12.72 -5.42
CA TRP A 8 -16.15 12.58 -6.67
C TRP A 8 -17.41 11.70 -6.57
N THR A 9 -17.64 11.04 -5.43
CA THR A 9 -18.84 10.20 -5.19
C THR A 9 -20.02 10.95 -4.55
N ARG A 10 -19.89 12.25 -4.22
CA ARG A 10 -21.01 13.05 -3.69
C ARG A 10 -21.39 14.22 -4.61
N PRO A 11 -22.61 14.20 -5.19
CA PRO A 11 -23.11 15.20 -6.14
C PRO A 11 -23.28 16.62 -5.61
N GLU A 12 -23.40 16.79 -4.30
CA GLU A 12 -24.15 17.90 -3.70
C GLU A 12 -23.42 19.25 -3.67
N ILE A 13 -22.21 19.36 -4.25
CA ILE A 13 -21.33 20.52 -4.05
C ILE A 13 -21.11 21.36 -5.33
N PHE A 14 -21.61 20.94 -6.50
CA PHE A 14 -21.47 21.73 -7.73
C PHE A 14 -22.81 22.27 -8.24
N VAL A 15 -23.09 23.52 -7.84
CA VAL A 15 -23.70 24.59 -8.64
C VAL A 15 -25.14 24.38 -9.14
N GLY A 16 -26.04 25.27 -8.70
CA GLY A 16 -27.46 25.28 -9.00
C GLY A 16 -27.83 25.71 -10.43
N ASN A 17 -27.35 25.01 -11.46
CA ASN A 17 -28.03 24.84 -12.77
C ASN A 17 -27.20 24.08 -13.83
N ALA A 18 -26.27 23.20 -13.45
CA ALA A 18 -25.57 22.35 -14.42
C ALA A 18 -25.94 20.88 -14.22
N HIS A 19 -26.46 20.26 -15.29
CA HIS A 19 -26.83 18.86 -15.40
C HIS A 19 -25.83 17.94 -14.69
N PHE A 20 -26.25 17.29 -13.61
CA PHE A 20 -25.41 16.36 -12.86
C PHE A 20 -25.28 15.05 -13.64
N GLN A 21 -24.26 14.95 -14.50
CA GLN A 21 -23.88 13.68 -15.10
C GLN A 21 -22.93 12.93 -14.17
N PRO A 22 -23.26 11.71 -13.70
CA PRO A 22 -22.31 10.88 -12.99
C PRO A 22 -21.13 10.57 -13.92
N ILE A 23 -19.95 11.04 -13.54
CA ILE A 23 -18.73 10.79 -14.31
C ILE A 23 -18.49 9.28 -14.29
N PRO A 24 -18.30 8.65 -15.47
CA PRO A 24 -18.16 7.22 -15.55
C PRO A 24 -16.97 6.76 -14.72
N SER A 25 -17.23 5.83 -13.80
CA SER A 25 -16.23 5.16 -12.95
C SER A 25 -15.04 4.62 -13.77
N GLY A 26 -15.27 4.29 -15.05
CA GLY A 26 -14.26 3.90 -16.01
C GLY A 26 -13.03 4.82 -16.11
N ARG A 27 -13.19 6.15 -16.00
CA ARG A 27 -12.05 7.08 -16.14
C ARG A 27 -11.00 6.92 -15.02
N PHE A 28 -11.42 6.56 -13.81
CA PHE A 28 -10.49 6.30 -12.71
C PHE A 28 -9.72 4.99 -12.92
N TYR A 29 -10.40 3.95 -13.38
CA TYR A 29 -9.77 2.68 -13.71
C TYR A 29 -8.76 2.82 -14.85
N THR A 30 -9.05 3.68 -15.86
CA THR A 30 -8.10 3.97 -16.95
C THR A 30 -6.80 4.57 -16.42
N VAL A 31 -6.87 5.54 -15.49
CA VAL A 31 -5.68 6.17 -14.91
C VAL A 31 -4.86 5.17 -14.08
N ILE A 32 -5.53 4.36 -13.26
CA ILE A 32 -4.86 3.32 -12.45
C ILE A 32 -4.20 2.28 -13.36
N ALA A 33 -4.90 1.84 -14.41
CA ALA A 33 -4.37 0.90 -15.38
C ALA A 33 -3.14 1.47 -16.11
N ALA A 34 -3.14 2.76 -16.46
CA ALA A 34 -1.99 3.39 -17.10
C ALA A 34 -0.73 3.35 -16.21
N PHE A 35 -0.85 3.68 -14.90
CA PHE A 35 0.26 3.57 -13.97
C PHE A 35 0.75 2.12 -13.82
N PHE A 36 -0.17 1.16 -13.73
CA PHE A 36 0.17 -0.25 -13.65
C PHE A 36 0.91 -0.75 -14.90
N VAL A 37 0.51 -0.32 -16.09
CA VAL A 37 1.19 -0.66 -17.35
C VAL A 37 2.61 -0.10 -17.37
N ILE A 38 2.81 1.15 -16.91
CA ILE A 38 4.15 1.75 -16.81
C ILE A 38 5.04 0.92 -15.86
N ASP A 39 4.51 0.56 -14.69
CA ASP A 39 5.20 -0.31 -13.72
C ASP A 39 5.60 -1.66 -14.33
N LEU A 40 4.69 -2.29 -15.06
CA LEU A 40 4.92 -3.56 -15.72
C LEU A 40 6.02 -3.45 -16.79
N VAL A 41 6.00 -2.40 -17.60
CA VAL A 41 7.04 -2.14 -18.61
C VAL A 41 8.40 -1.94 -17.96
N ILE A 42 8.50 -1.18 -16.86
CA ILE A 42 9.76 -0.98 -16.13
C ILE A 42 10.31 -2.31 -15.61
N ILE A 43 9.45 -3.15 -15.01
CA ILE A 43 9.85 -4.46 -14.47
C ILE A 43 10.30 -5.40 -15.60
N VAL A 44 9.54 -5.46 -16.70
CA VAL A 44 9.89 -6.30 -17.85
C VAL A 44 11.22 -5.87 -18.47
N CYS A 45 11.46 -4.56 -18.61
CA CYS A 45 12.74 -4.03 -19.06
C CYS A 45 13.88 -4.43 -18.13
N TRP A 46 13.70 -4.32 -16.81
CA TRP A 46 14.73 -4.72 -15.84
C TRP A 46 15.06 -6.21 -15.99
N ILE A 47 14.06 -7.10 -15.99
CA ILE A 47 14.26 -8.55 -16.11
C ILE A 47 14.91 -8.92 -17.45
N ALA A 48 14.58 -8.21 -18.54
CA ALA A 48 15.12 -8.49 -19.87
C ALA A 48 16.58 -8.05 -20.04
N PHE A 49 16.98 -6.91 -19.45
CA PHE A 49 18.33 -6.37 -19.61
C PHE A 49 19.32 -6.84 -18.53
N ASP A 50 18.87 -7.05 -17.30
CA ASP A 50 19.71 -7.48 -16.18
C ASP A 50 18.94 -8.53 -15.35
N PRO A 51 18.92 -9.80 -15.78
CA PRO A 51 18.19 -10.85 -15.10
C PRO A 51 18.80 -11.11 -13.72
N LEU A 52 17.94 -11.29 -12.72
CA LEU A 52 18.39 -11.64 -11.37
C LEU A 52 19.02 -13.04 -11.40
N GLN A 53 20.30 -13.12 -11.03
CA GLN A 53 21.03 -14.37 -10.92
C GLN A 53 21.24 -14.73 -9.45
N ARG A 54 21.33 -16.03 -9.17
CA ARG A 54 21.70 -16.54 -7.85
C ARG A 54 23.20 -16.31 -7.65
N ILE A 55 23.56 -15.54 -6.62
CA ILE A 55 24.94 -15.25 -6.22
C ILE A 55 25.13 -15.80 -4.81
N GLU A 56 26.25 -16.51 -4.62
CA GLU A 56 26.67 -17.03 -3.33
C GLU A 56 27.66 -16.06 -2.67
N GLN A 57 27.28 -15.49 -1.53
CA GLN A 57 28.20 -14.74 -0.66
C GLN A 57 28.82 -15.67 0.37
N ARG A 58 30.16 -15.76 0.37
CA ARG A 58 30.93 -16.54 1.34
C ARG A 58 31.38 -15.64 2.49
N PHE A 59 31.07 -16.04 3.71
CA PHE A 59 31.51 -15.35 4.93
C PHE A 59 32.83 -15.93 5.44
N PRO A 60 33.56 -15.22 6.33
CA PRO A 60 34.79 -15.75 6.93
C PRO A 60 34.53 -17.07 7.66
N LEU A 61 35.56 -17.93 7.67
CA LEU A 61 35.53 -19.22 8.35
C LEU A 61 35.21 -19.01 9.83
N LEU A 62 34.23 -19.75 10.34
CA LEU A 62 33.86 -19.75 11.75
C LEU A 62 34.42 -21.01 12.40
N GLU A 63 35.08 -20.82 13.54
CA GLU A 63 35.47 -21.93 14.41
C GLU A 63 34.21 -22.63 14.92
N PRO A 64 34.24 -23.97 15.06
CA PRO A 64 33.08 -24.71 15.51
C PRO A 64 32.71 -24.33 16.95
N PRO A 65 31.43 -24.50 17.35
CA PRO A 65 30.98 -24.16 18.69
C PRO A 65 31.79 -24.92 19.75
N VAL A 66 32.17 -24.23 20.83
CA VAL A 66 32.99 -24.77 21.93
C VAL A 66 32.32 -26.05 22.48
N GLY A 67 32.91 -27.22 22.16
CA GLY A 67 32.40 -28.52 22.59
C GLY A 67 32.30 -29.60 21.50
N SER A 68 32.52 -29.29 20.23
CA SER A 68 32.73 -30.31 19.18
C SER A 68 34.22 -30.58 18.98
N ASP A 69 34.64 -31.82 19.21
CA ASP A 69 36.04 -32.31 19.08
C ASP A 69 36.45 -32.51 17.60
N ASP A 70 35.71 -31.91 16.67
CA ASP A 70 35.94 -32.03 15.23
C ASP A 70 36.84 -30.86 14.78
N ASP A 71 38.03 -31.18 14.24
CA ASP A 71 38.96 -30.24 13.60
C ASP A 71 38.44 -29.76 12.23
N VAL A 72 37.19 -29.29 12.17
CA VAL A 72 36.51 -28.84 10.95
C VAL A 72 36.17 -27.36 11.04
N MET A 73 36.60 -26.58 10.04
CA MET A 73 36.22 -25.18 9.90
C MET A 73 34.91 -25.07 9.12
N LEU A 74 33.96 -24.27 9.62
CA LEU A 74 32.66 -24.05 8.98
C LEU A 74 32.73 -22.80 8.09
N LEU A 75 32.33 -22.90 6.82
CA LEU A 75 32.21 -21.77 5.91
C LEU A 75 30.72 -21.44 5.69
N PRO A 76 30.20 -20.35 6.27
CA PRO A 76 28.80 -19.96 6.05
C PRO A 76 28.64 -19.43 4.61
N ILE A 77 27.66 -19.98 3.88
CA ILE A 77 27.29 -19.55 2.53
C ILE A 77 25.88 -18.93 2.59
N LEU A 78 25.72 -17.72 2.07
CA LEU A 78 24.42 -17.07 1.90
C LEU A 78 24.12 -16.90 0.42
N GLU A 79 22.96 -17.39 0.02
CA GLU A 79 22.52 -17.33 -1.38
C GLU A 79 21.54 -16.17 -1.53
N LEU A 80 21.90 -15.20 -2.36
CA LEU A 80 21.03 -14.08 -2.70
C LEU A 80 20.70 -14.09 -4.19
N CYS A 81 19.51 -13.61 -4.53
CA CYS A 81 19.21 -13.22 -5.90
C CYS A 81 19.68 -11.77 -6.08
N GLN A 82 20.74 -11.58 -6.86
CA GLN A 82 21.30 -10.27 -7.09
C GLN A 82 21.66 -10.05 -8.56
N SER A 83 21.24 -8.89 -9.05
CA SER A 83 21.55 -8.36 -10.38
C SER A 83 22.97 -7.77 -10.43
N SER A 84 23.60 -7.68 -11.60
CA SER A 84 24.94 -7.07 -11.72
C SER A 84 24.94 -5.60 -11.28
N HIS A 85 23.88 -4.86 -11.63
CA HIS A 85 23.69 -3.45 -11.27
C HIS A 85 22.49 -3.26 -10.32
N GLN A 86 22.30 -4.18 -9.36
CA GLN A 86 21.13 -4.21 -8.48
C GLN A 86 20.84 -2.88 -7.77
N GLU A 87 21.85 -2.24 -7.20
CA GLU A 87 21.69 -0.96 -6.49
C GLU A 87 21.14 0.15 -7.39
N VAL A 88 21.57 0.18 -8.65
CA VAL A 88 21.14 1.19 -9.63
C VAL A 88 19.68 0.95 -10.02
N TRP A 89 19.31 -0.29 -10.32
CA TRP A 89 17.95 -0.64 -10.69
C TRP A 89 16.96 -0.48 -9.52
N ILE A 90 17.31 -0.96 -8.33
CA ILE A 90 16.51 -0.75 -7.11
C ILE A 90 16.36 0.75 -6.84
N GLY A 91 17.45 1.52 -6.93
CA GLY A 91 17.42 2.97 -6.72
C GLY A 91 16.52 3.69 -7.73
N LEU A 92 16.56 3.31 -9.01
CA LEU A 92 15.73 3.88 -10.06
C LEU A 92 14.25 3.58 -9.84
N VAL A 93 13.90 2.31 -9.57
CA VAL A 93 12.51 1.89 -9.31
C VAL A 93 11.98 2.55 -8.04
N LEU A 94 12.77 2.53 -6.97
CA LEU A 94 12.40 3.15 -5.70
C LEU A 94 12.24 4.66 -5.82
N GLY A 95 13.10 5.32 -6.60
CA GLY A 95 13.01 6.75 -6.90
C GLY A 95 11.73 7.10 -7.64
N TYR A 96 11.40 6.35 -8.71
CA TYR A 96 10.14 6.51 -9.43
C TYR A 96 8.92 6.31 -8.52
N LYS A 97 8.92 5.27 -7.68
CA LYS A 97 7.85 5.03 -6.70
C LYS A 97 7.74 6.15 -5.67
N CYS A 98 8.85 6.71 -5.20
CA CYS A 98 8.85 7.86 -4.30
C CYS A 98 8.24 9.10 -4.96
N LEU A 99 8.58 9.38 -6.24
CA LEU A 99 7.99 10.50 -6.98
C LEU A 99 6.48 10.33 -7.14
N LEU A 100 6.01 9.12 -7.45
CA LEU A 100 4.58 8.82 -7.50
C LEU A 100 3.88 9.05 -6.15
N LEU A 101 4.54 8.69 -5.04
CA LEU A 101 4.01 8.91 -3.70
C LEU A 101 3.93 10.40 -3.34
N VAL A 102 4.96 11.18 -3.68
CA VAL A 102 4.96 12.65 -3.50
C VAL A 102 3.87 13.29 -4.34
N PHE A 103 3.71 12.87 -5.61
CA PHE A 103 2.62 13.35 -6.45
C PHE A 103 1.25 12.99 -5.86
N GLY A 104 1.08 11.76 -5.38
CA GLY A 104 -0.13 11.34 -4.67
C GLY A 104 -0.42 12.15 -3.40
N LEU A 105 0.63 12.60 -2.71
CA LEU A 105 0.55 13.46 -1.53
C LEU A 105 0.13 14.88 -1.90
N PHE A 106 0.72 15.45 -2.95
CA PHE A 106 0.37 16.76 -3.48
C PHE A 106 -1.10 16.81 -3.89
N LEU A 107 -1.58 15.79 -4.63
CA LEU A 107 -3.00 15.68 -4.98
C LEU A 107 -3.91 15.56 -3.76
N ALA A 108 -3.46 14.84 -2.71
CA ALA A 108 -4.21 14.74 -1.46
C ALA A 108 -4.24 16.06 -0.69
N TYR A 109 -3.16 16.85 -0.74
CA TYR A 109 -3.05 18.16 -0.13
C TYR A 109 -3.96 19.19 -0.82
N GLU A 110 -3.93 19.27 -2.15
CA GLU A 110 -4.83 20.12 -2.93
C GLU A 110 -6.31 19.77 -2.69
N SER A 111 -6.62 18.47 -2.58
CA SER A 111 -7.97 18.00 -2.22
C SER A 111 -8.42 18.47 -0.83
N ARG A 112 -7.49 18.83 0.07
CA ARG A 112 -7.78 19.34 1.42
C ARG A 112 -8.05 20.85 1.41
N ASN A 113 -7.37 21.63 0.58
CA ASN A 113 -7.60 23.07 0.44
C ASN A 113 -8.97 23.38 -0.15
N LEU A 114 -9.49 22.52 -1.04
CA LEU A 114 -10.79 22.71 -1.69
C LEU A 114 -12.01 22.23 -0.84
N LYS A 115 -11.79 21.36 0.16
CA LYS A 115 -12.86 20.77 0.98
C LYS A 115 -12.95 21.36 2.39
N LEU A 116 -13.37 22.62 2.49
CA LEU A 116 -13.67 23.26 3.78
C LEU A 116 -14.97 22.73 4.46
N ARG A 117 -15.75 21.83 3.83
CA ARG A 117 -17.09 21.42 4.34
C ARG A 117 -17.30 19.91 4.58
N TYR A 118 -16.33 19.04 4.26
CA TYR A 118 -16.47 17.57 4.34
C TYR A 118 -15.32 16.93 5.14
N VAL A 119 -15.17 17.34 6.40
CA VAL A 119 -13.85 17.58 7.01
C VAL A 119 -13.18 16.36 7.69
N ASN A 120 -13.87 15.26 8.02
CA ASN A 120 -13.24 14.17 8.79
C ASN A 120 -12.79 12.95 7.95
N ASP A 121 -13.63 12.40 7.07
CA ASP A 121 -13.29 11.14 6.37
C ASP A 121 -12.14 11.27 5.36
N SER A 122 -12.06 12.39 4.63
CA SER A 122 -10.94 12.64 3.73
C SER A 122 -9.63 12.97 4.47
N ARG A 123 -9.71 13.47 5.72
CA ARG A 123 -8.51 13.74 6.54
C ARG A 123 -7.87 12.45 7.04
N LEU A 124 -8.64 11.47 7.48
CA LEU A 124 -8.10 10.17 7.90
C LEU A 124 -7.43 9.42 6.75
N VAL A 125 -8.05 9.43 5.57
CA VAL A 125 -7.45 8.85 4.35
C VAL A 125 -6.19 9.59 3.93
N GLY A 126 -6.20 10.92 4.01
CA GLY A 126 -5.00 11.73 3.77
C GLY A 126 -3.86 11.35 4.73
N LEU A 127 -4.16 11.27 6.03
CA LEU A 127 -3.20 10.90 7.07
C LEU A 127 -2.60 9.50 6.85
N ALA A 128 -3.39 8.54 6.39
CA ALA A 128 -2.89 7.21 6.02
C ALA A 128 -1.87 7.30 4.88
N ILE A 129 -2.15 8.08 3.84
CA ILE A 129 -1.22 8.29 2.71
C ILE A 129 0.06 9.00 3.18
N TYR A 130 -0.04 9.99 4.08
CA TYR A 130 1.14 10.65 4.67
C TYR A 130 2.02 9.64 5.42
N ASN A 131 1.43 8.79 6.27
CA ASN A 131 2.18 7.80 7.04
C ASN A 131 2.89 6.80 6.14
N VAL A 132 2.20 6.27 5.13
CA VAL A 132 2.79 5.33 4.16
C VAL A 132 3.94 6.01 3.38
N ALA A 133 3.73 7.24 2.90
CA ALA A 133 4.72 7.97 2.13
C ALA A 133 6.01 8.22 2.94
N ILE A 134 5.87 8.72 4.18
CA ILE A 134 7.02 8.99 5.06
C ILE A 134 7.77 7.70 5.38
N LEU A 135 7.04 6.63 5.75
CA LEU A 135 7.66 5.34 6.05
C LEU A 135 8.41 4.80 4.84
N SER A 136 7.81 4.81 3.65
CA SER A 136 8.46 4.33 2.43
C SER A 136 9.74 5.12 2.07
N LEU A 137 9.73 6.44 2.29
CA LEU A 137 10.88 7.31 2.01
C LEU A 137 12.04 7.05 2.96
N VAL A 138 11.76 6.68 4.21
CA VAL A 138 12.77 6.33 5.22
C VAL A 138 13.25 4.89 5.04
N THR A 139 12.34 3.94 4.78
CA THR A 139 12.66 2.53 4.59
C THR A 139 13.58 2.31 3.39
N GLY A 140 13.37 3.05 2.30
CA GLY A 140 14.20 2.99 1.10
C GLY A 140 15.72 3.02 1.37
N PRO A 141 16.28 4.14 1.84
CA PRO A 141 17.71 4.25 2.13
C PRO A 141 18.17 3.35 3.28
N VAL A 142 17.31 3.07 4.27
CA VAL A 142 17.68 2.17 5.37
C VAL A 142 17.87 0.74 4.84
N THR A 143 17.00 0.26 3.96
CA THR A 143 17.09 -1.09 3.40
C THR A 143 18.29 -1.28 2.49
N THR A 144 18.66 -0.28 1.67
CA THR A 144 19.84 -0.35 0.81
C THR A 144 21.14 -0.34 1.62
N LEU A 145 21.21 0.45 2.71
CA LEU A 145 22.37 0.45 3.61
C LEU A 145 22.50 -0.85 4.41
N LEU A 146 21.38 -1.42 4.89
CA LEU A 146 21.39 -2.62 5.71
C LEU A 146 21.68 -3.92 4.93
N ILE A 147 21.35 -3.96 3.63
CA ILE A 147 21.63 -5.12 2.75
C ILE A 147 23.12 -5.48 2.75
N ARG A 148 24.01 -4.49 2.91
CA ARG A 148 25.47 -4.71 2.93
C ARG A 148 26.02 -5.24 4.23
N SER A 149 25.28 -5.11 5.33
CA SER A 149 25.77 -5.41 6.68
C SER A 149 25.29 -6.78 7.17
N GLN A 150 23.98 -7.05 7.11
CA GLN A 150 23.38 -8.30 7.60
C GLN A 150 22.02 -8.57 6.95
N ALA A 151 21.87 -9.68 6.22
CA ALA A 151 20.62 -10.03 5.53
C ALA A 151 19.46 -10.35 6.49
N ASN A 152 19.75 -11.05 7.60
CA ASN A 152 18.75 -11.44 8.60
C ASN A 152 18.10 -10.22 9.27
N SER A 153 18.92 -9.22 9.63
CA SER A 153 18.43 -7.98 10.24
C SER A 153 17.63 -7.13 9.26
N ASN A 154 18.05 -7.09 7.98
CA ASN A 154 17.31 -6.38 6.95
C ASN A 154 15.91 -7.00 6.74
N PHE A 155 15.83 -8.33 6.64
CA PHE A 155 14.55 -9.03 6.52
C PHE A 155 13.60 -8.70 7.67
N ALA A 156 14.08 -8.76 8.92
CA ALA A 156 13.28 -8.42 10.09
C ALA A 156 12.82 -6.95 10.07
N PHE A 157 13.71 -6.02 9.72
CA PHE A 157 13.39 -4.61 9.63
C PHE A 157 12.32 -4.32 8.57
N VAL A 158 12.45 -4.89 7.37
CA VAL A 158 11.47 -4.73 6.29
C VAL A 158 10.12 -5.31 6.69
N ALA A 159 10.09 -6.53 7.22
CA ALA A 159 8.86 -7.19 7.62
C ALA A 159 8.10 -6.39 8.68
N VAL A 160 8.77 -5.97 9.76
CA VAL A 160 8.15 -5.16 10.81
C VAL A 160 7.66 -3.82 10.26
N THR A 161 8.46 -3.15 9.42
CA THR A 161 8.06 -1.85 8.86
C THR A 161 6.82 -1.97 7.97
N VAL A 162 6.76 -3.00 7.11
CA VAL A 162 5.60 -3.26 6.26
C VAL A 162 4.37 -3.62 7.09
N LEU A 163 4.51 -4.47 8.11
CA LEU A 163 3.42 -4.83 9.01
C LEU A 163 2.87 -3.59 9.72
N LEU A 164 3.71 -2.78 10.35
CA LEU A 164 3.26 -1.56 11.03
C LEU A 164 2.58 -0.59 10.05
N CYS A 165 3.16 -0.40 8.87
CA CYS A 165 2.60 0.46 7.83
C CYS A 165 1.21 0.00 7.38
N THR A 166 1.02 -1.30 7.15
CA THR A 166 -0.27 -1.87 6.75
C THR A 166 -1.30 -1.80 7.87
N TYR A 167 -0.94 -2.15 9.11
CA TYR A 167 -1.83 -2.04 10.27
C TYR A 167 -2.30 -0.61 10.52
N ILE A 168 -1.40 0.38 10.46
CA ILE A 168 -1.76 1.80 10.63
C ILE A 168 -2.68 2.26 9.51
N SER A 169 -2.39 1.89 8.26
CA SER A 169 -3.19 2.27 7.09
C SER A 169 -4.60 1.68 7.14
N LEU A 170 -4.71 0.39 7.44
CA LEU A 170 -5.99 -0.30 7.63
C LEU A 170 -6.76 0.31 8.80
N GLY A 171 -6.10 0.53 9.94
CA GLY A 171 -6.69 1.19 11.09
C GLY A 171 -7.29 2.55 10.71
N LEU A 172 -6.53 3.43 10.08
CA LEU A 172 -7.00 4.77 9.71
C LEU A 172 -8.16 4.77 8.71
N VAL A 173 -8.24 3.77 7.82
CA VAL A 173 -9.32 3.65 6.83
C VAL A 173 -10.56 2.99 7.42
N PHE A 174 -10.41 1.94 8.22
CA PHE A 174 -11.53 1.13 8.72
C PHE A 174 -12.08 1.60 10.05
N VAL A 175 -11.27 2.14 10.96
CA VAL A 175 -11.72 2.68 12.26
C VAL A 175 -12.88 3.69 12.14
N PRO A 176 -12.85 4.70 11.25
CA PRO A 176 -13.98 5.63 11.13
C PRO A 176 -15.26 4.93 10.68
N LYS A 177 -15.16 3.96 9.75
CA LYS A 177 -16.31 3.19 9.24
C LYS A 177 -16.90 2.28 10.32
N VAL A 178 -16.04 1.59 11.08
CA VAL A 178 -16.47 0.71 12.18
C VAL A 178 -17.08 1.54 13.32
N ARG A 179 -16.51 2.70 13.64
CA ARG A 179 -17.08 3.60 14.67
C ARG A 179 -18.41 4.19 14.24
N PHE A 180 -18.61 4.46 12.94
CA PHE A 180 -19.88 4.91 12.38
C PHE A 180 -20.94 3.81 12.47
N ILE A 181 -20.66 2.59 11.98
CA ILE A 181 -21.63 1.48 12.03
C ILE A 181 -21.97 1.05 13.46
N CYS A 182 -21.02 1.10 14.41
CA CYS A 182 -21.31 0.80 15.81
C CYS A 182 -22.07 1.91 16.55
N ARG A 183 -22.03 3.16 16.06
CA ARG A 183 -22.76 4.29 16.67
C ARG A 183 -24.13 4.52 16.06
N VAL A 184 -24.35 4.12 14.82
CA VAL A 184 -25.67 4.08 14.20
C VAL A 184 -26.31 2.76 14.62
N PRO A 185 -27.22 2.72 15.61
CA PRO A 185 -28.06 1.54 15.79
C PRO A 185 -28.80 1.30 14.47
N PRO A 186 -29.00 0.05 14.02
CA PRO A 186 -29.76 -0.23 12.81
C PRO A 186 -31.06 0.56 12.91
N SER A 187 -31.29 1.49 11.97
CA SER A 187 -32.55 2.20 11.92
C SER A 187 -33.63 1.14 11.81
N ALA A 188 -34.70 1.29 12.59
CA ALA A 188 -35.84 0.37 12.58
C ALA A 188 -36.40 0.16 11.16
N ASP A 189 -36.07 1.05 10.22
CA ASP A 189 -36.39 0.99 8.80
C ASP A 189 -35.71 -0.18 8.06
N GLU A 190 -34.41 -0.44 8.24
CA GLU A 190 -33.72 -1.59 7.59
C GLU A 190 -34.23 -2.93 8.14
N VAL A 191 -34.50 -2.99 9.45
CA VAL A 191 -35.09 -4.19 10.08
C VAL A 191 -36.55 -4.38 9.63
N SER A 192 -37.29 -3.29 9.38
CA SER A 192 -38.66 -3.34 8.88
C SER A 192 -38.74 -3.75 7.41
N GLU A 193 -37.79 -3.31 6.58
CA GLU A 193 -37.69 -3.72 5.17
C GLU A 193 -37.25 -5.17 5.04
N LEU A 194 -36.30 -5.63 5.87
CA LEU A 194 -35.93 -7.03 5.93
C LEU A 194 -37.12 -7.90 6.37
N ARG A 195 -37.90 -7.44 7.34
CA ARG A 195 -39.13 -8.13 7.79
C ARG A 195 -40.23 -8.12 6.72
N ARG A 196 -40.41 -7.04 5.95
CA ARG A 196 -41.35 -7.00 4.82
C ARG A 196 -40.91 -7.95 3.69
N SER A 197 -39.63 -7.91 3.33
CA SER A 197 -39.07 -8.79 2.30
C SER A 197 -39.20 -10.28 2.65
N ILE A 198 -39.02 -10.64 3.93
CA ILE A 198 -39.26 -12.02 4.42
C ILE A 198 -40.75 -12.38 4.37
N LYS A 199 -41.66 -11.44 4.69
CA LYS A 199 -43.11 -11.68 4.66
C LYS A 199 -43.64 -11.85 3.23
N ASP A 200 -43.16 -11.05 2.30
CA ASP A 200 -43.54 -11.09 0.89
C ASP A 200 -42.96 -12.34 0.19
N GLY A 201 -41.77 -12.78 0.60
CA GLY A 201 -41.18 -14.04 0.18
C GLY A 201 -41.92 -15.28 0.70
N PHE A 202 -42.63 -15.20 1.83
CA PHE A 202 -43.41 -16.32 2.36
C PHE A 202 -44.83 -16.38 1.77
N SER A 203 -45.42 -15.24 1.41
CA SER A 203 -46.75 -15.15 0.77
C SER A 203 -46.75 -15.56 -0.72
N SER A 204 -45.58 -15.74 -1.32
CA SER A 204 -45.42 -16.19 -2.71
C SER A 204 -45.18 -17.71 -2.82
N VAL A 205 -45.06 -18.40 -1.68
CA VAL A 205 -44.81 -19.86 -1.60
C VAL A 205 -46.02 -20.63 -1.04
N LEU A 206 -47.02 -19.91 -0.50
CA LEU A 206 -48.29 -20.42 0.02
C LEU A 206 -49.44 -20.00 -0.91
#